data_AF-A0A7J8DCZ5-F1
#
_entry.id   AF-A0A7J8DCZ5-F1
#
_cell.length_a   1.000
_cell.length_b   1.000
_cell.length_c   1.000
_cell.angle_alpha   90.00
_cell.angle_beta   90.00
_cell.angle_gamma   90.00
#
_symmetry.space_group_name_H-M   'P 1'
#
loop_
_entity.id
_entity.type
_entity.pdbx_description
1 polymer ?
#
loop_
_entity_poly.entity_id
_entity_poly.type
_entity_poly.pdbx_seq_one_letter_code
_entity_poly.pdbx_strand_id
1 'polypeptide(L)'
;MKGLQRSQILPTEEYEEAMGTMQISQLDLFRLLDQNHDGRLQLREVLAQTRLGSGRWMTPENIQEMYSAIKADPDGDGVLSLQEFSDMDLRDFHKYMRRHKAAASELVRNSHHTWLYQGKGAHHVMRAIHQRVLRLTRLSPEIVELSEPMQVVRYGEGGHYHAHVDSGPVYPETICSHTKLVANESVPFETSCRQVPPT
;
A
#
# COMPACT_ATOMS: atom_id res chain seq x y z
N MET A 1 -6.85 18.41 -15.00
CA MET A 1 -5.94 18.27 -13.85
C MET A 1 -6.75 17.73 -12.68
N LYS A 2 -6.27 16.70 -11.98
CA LYS A 2 -6.92 16.25 -10.74
C LYS A 2 -6.72 17.35 -9.69
N GLY A 3 -7.77 17.71 -8.95
CA GLY A 3 -7.72 18.73 -7.90
C GLY A 3 -6.91 18.28 -6.68
N LEU A 4 -7.00 19.03 -5.57
CA LEU A 4 -6.38 18.61 -4.31
C LEU A 4 -6.97 17.26 -3.87
N GLN A 5 -6.10 16.28 -3.65
CA GLN A 5 -6.48 14.95 -3.19
C GLN A 5 -5.93 14.73 -1.78
N ARG A 6 -6.75 14.13 -0.91
CA ARG A 6 -6.27 13.56 0.34
C ARG A 6 -5.62 12.22 0.01
N SER A 7 -4.56 11.83 0.72
CA SER A 7 -4.02 10.47 0.58
C SER A 7 -5.15 9.47 0.84
N GLN A 8 -5.63 8.83 -0.22
CA GLN A 8 -6.60 7.76 -0.14
C GLN A 8 -5.85 6.45 0.06
N ILE A 9 -6.51 5.61 0.84
CA ILE A 9 -6.21 4.20 1.05
C ILE A 9 -6.19 3.49 -0.32
N LEU A 10 -5.53 2.33 -0.43
CA LEU A 10 -5.96 1.34 -1.43
C LEU A 10 -7.50 1.28 -1.41
N PRO A 11 -8.21 1.27 -2.54
CA PRO A 11 -9.66 1.09 -2.52
C PRO A 11 -9.98 -0.20 -1.75
N THR A 12 -10.48 -0.05 -0.52
CA THR A 12 -10.76 -1.17 0.39
C THR A 12 -11.80 -2.10 -0.22
N GLU A 13 -12.71 -1.56 -1.03
CA GLU A 13 -13.74 -2.30 -1.75
C GLU A 13 -13.13 -3.24 -2.80
N GLU A 14 -12.15 -2.79 -3.59
CA GLU A 14 -11.46 -3.64 -4.58
C GLU A 14 -10.61 -4.73 -3.92
N TYR A 15 -10.01 -4.44 -2.75
CA TYR A 15 -9.24 -5.43 -1.99
C TYR A 15 -10.14 -6.49 -1.32
N GLU A 16 -11.29 -6.08 -0.79
CA GLU A 16 -12.28 -6.99 -0.21
C GLU A 16 -12.90 -7.92 -1.27
N GLU A 17 -13.20 -7.41 -2.46
CA GLU A 17 -13.63 -8.24 -3.59
C GLU A 17 -12.53 -9.20 -4.04
N ALA A 18 -11.29 -8.72 -4.18
CA ALA A 18 -10.15 -9.55 -4.55
C ALA A 18 -9.88 -10.68 -3.53
N MET A 19 -9.90 -10.37 -2.23
CA MET A 19 -9.73 -11.38 -1.18
C MET A 19 -10.93 -12.35 -1.11
N GLY A 20 -12.15 -11.88 -1.39
CA GLY A 20 -13.33 -12.75 -1.47
C GLY A 20 -13.27 -13.76 -2.63
N THR A 21 -12.52 -13.44 -3.70
CA THR A 21 -12.29 -14.36 -4.83
C THR A 21 -11.11 -15.30 -4.64
N MET A 22 -10.20 -15.01 -3.71
CA MET A 22 -9.07 -15.88 -3.39
C MET A 22 -9.51 -17.08 -2.54
N GLN A 23 -9.55 -18.27 -3.13
CA GLN A 23 -9.71 -19.53 -2.41
C GLN A 23 -8.38 -19.94 -1.75
N ILE A 24 -7.93 -19.19 -0.74
CA ILE A 24 -6.79 -19.59 0.09
C ILE A 24 -7.33 -20.27 1.35
N SER A 25 -6.86 -21.47 1.65
CA SER A 25 -7.24 -22.14 2.89
C SER A 25 -6.65 -21.40 4.10
N GLN A 26 -7.33 -21.44 5.26
CA GLN A 26 -6.77 -20.87 6.50
C GLN A 26 -5.38 -21.46 6.82
N LEU A 27 -5.16 -22.74 6.52
CA LEU A 27 -3.87 -23.39 6.72
C LEU A 27 -2.77 -22.83 5.81
N ASP A 28 -3.08 -22.56 4.54
CA ASP A 28 -2.11 -21.97 3.61
C ASP A 28 -1.81 -20.52 3.97
N LEU A 29 -2.81 -19.76 4.43
CA LEU A 29 -2.61 -18.41 4.95
C LEU A 29 -1.73 -18.43 6.21
N PHE A 30 -1.96 -19.37 7.13
CA PHE A 30 -1.13 -19.54 8.32
C PHE A 30 0.32 -19.80 7.94
N ARG A 31 0.57 -20.74 7.02
CA ARG A 31 1.94 -21.08 6.55
C ARG A 31 2.62 -19.92 5.83
N LEU A 32 1.86 -19.07 5.16
CA LEU A 32 2.37 -17.86 4.52
C LEU A 32 2.80 -16.81 5.55
N LEU A 33 2.08 -16.73 6.67
CA LEU A 33 2.34 -15.78 7.74
C LEU A 33 3.47 -16.25 8.66
N ASP A 34 3.54 -17.54 8.98
CA ASP A 34 4.55 -18.17 9.84
C ASP A 34 5.91 -18.25 9.11
N GLN A 35 6.69 -17.16 9.20
CA GLN A 35 7.94 -16.99 8.45
C GLN A 35 9.08 -17.80 9.04
N ASN A 36 9.09 -17.99 10.35
CA ASN A 36 10.12 -18.79 11.03
C ASN A 36 9.72 -20.27 11.19
N HIS A 37 8.51 -20.63 10.76
CA HIS A 37 7.98 -21.99 10.72
C HIS A 37 7.95 -22.68 12.09
N ASP A 38 7.65 -21.91 13.14
CA ASP A 38 7.58 -22.43 14.50
C ASP A 38 6.16 -22.83 14.94
N GLY A 39 5.18 -22.68 14.04
CA GLY A 39 3.79 -23.06 14.30
C GLY A 39 3.04 -22.06 15.18
N ARG A 40 3.56 -20.85 15.39
CA ARG A 40 2.95 -19.78 16.18
C ARG A 40 3.11 -18.44 15.46
N LEU A 41 2.02 -17.76 15.11
CA LEU A 41 2.10 -16.44 14.49
C LEU A 41 2.43 -15.37 15.53
N GLN A 42 3.61 -14.80 15.42
CA GLN A 42 4.00 -13.66 16.25
C GLN A 42 3.55 -12.34 15.66
N LEU A 43 3.41 -11.31 16.51
CA LEU A 43 3.05 -9.95 16.08
C LEU A 43 3.93 -9.44 14.92
N ARG A 44 5.23 -9.72 14.94
CA ARG A 44 6.17 -9.31 13.88
C ARG A 44 5.82 -9.91 12.52
N GLU A 45 5.31 -11.13 12.49
CA GLU A 45 5.01 -11.87 11.28
C GLU A 45 3.71 -11.37 10.64
N VAL A 46 2.74 -11.03 11.50
CA VAL A 46 1.50 -10.37 11.09
C VAL A 46 1.77 -8.94 10.60
N LEU A 47 2.62 -8.20 11.31
CA LEU A 47 3.04 -6.85 10.92
C LEU A 47 3.82 -6.81 9.60
N ALA A 48 4.58 -7.86 9.28
CA ALA A 48 5.28 -7.98 8.01
C ALA A 48 4.29 -7.98 6.82
N GLN A 49 3.04 -8.39 7.03
CA GLN A 49 1.97 -8.33 6.04
C GLN A 49 1.09 -7.09 6.21
N THR A 50 1.67 -5.90 6.04
CA THR A 50 0.99 -4.60 6.15
C THR A 50 -0.24 -4.45 5.23
N ARG A 51 -0.33 -5.26 4.17
CA ARG A 51 -1.50 -5.34 3.27
C ARG A 51 -2.78 -5.78 3.99
N LEU A 52 -2.67 -6.58 5.05
CA LEU A 52 -3.82 -7.01 5.87
C LEU A 52 -4.53 -5.84 6.57
N GLY A 53 -3.82 -4.74 6.80
CA GLY A 53 -4.39 -3.52 7.35
C GLY A 53 -5.25 -2.74 6.34
N SER A 54 -5.28 -3.16 5.07
CA SER A 54 -5.98 -2.46 3.97
C SER A 54 -5.68 -0.96 3.98
N GLY A 55 -4.39 -0.60 4.05
CA GLY A 55 -3.89 0.78 4.11
C GLY A 55 -3.93 1.48 5.48
N ARG A 56 -4.43 0.80 6.53
CA ARG A 56 -4.13 1.12 7.93
C ARG A 56 -2.71 0.65 8.28
N TRP A 57 -1.98 1.48 9.01
CA TRP A 57 -0.75 1.08 9.65
C TRP A 57 -1.08 0.27 10.91
N MET A 58 -0.64 -0.98 10.95
CA MET A 58 -0.85 -1.85 12.09
C MET A 58 0.30 -1.68 13.08
N THR A 59 -0.02 -1.57 14.36
CA THR A 59 0.94 -1.55 15.48
C THR A 59 0.73 -2.80 16.35
N PRO A 60 1.73 -3.21 17.15
CA PRO A 60 1.55 -4.28 18.13
C PRO A 60 0.29 -4.10 18.99
N GLU A 61 0.05 -2.87 19.45
CA GLU A 61 -1.10 -2.52 20.29
C GLU A 61 -2.42 -2.67 19.54
N ASN A 62 -2.49 -2.21 18.27
CA ASN A 62 -3.71 -2.36 17.47
C ASN A 62 -4.00 -3.82 17.12
N ILE A 63 -2.98 -4.65 16.93
CA ILE A 63 -3.17 -6.09 16.68
C ILE A 63 -3.68 -6.79 17.94
N GLN A 64 -3.12 -6.49 19.12
CA GLN A 64 -3.59 -7.04 20.39
C GLN A 64 -5.02 -6.60 20.72
N GLU A 65 -5.34 -5.33 20.49
CA GLU A 65 -6.72 -4.81 20.63
C GLU A 65 -7.68 -5.58 19.74
N MET A 66 -7.29 -5.81 18.48
CA MET A 66 -8.07 -6.60 17.53
C MET A 66 -8.23 -8.05 17.98
N TYR A 67 -7.15 -8.72 18.41
CA TYR A 67 -7.21 -10.09 18.92
C TYR A 67 -8.14 -10.22 20.10
N SER A 68 -8.08 -9.27 21.03
CA SER A 68 -8.97 -9.20 22.19
C SER A 68 -10.44 -9.02 21.75
N ALA A 69 -10.69 -8.14 20.77
CA ALA A 69 -12.03 -7.82 20.30
C ALA A 69 -12.70 -8.98 19.55
N ILE A 70 -11.94 -9.76 18.79
CA ILE A 70 -12.44 -10.93 18.04
C ILE A 70 -12.23 -12.26 18.79
N LYS A 71 -11.63 -12.22 19.99
CA LYS A 71 -11.26 -13.40 20.78
C LYS A 71 -10.38 -14.39 20.01
N ALA A 72 -9.44 -13.87 19.22
CA ALA A 72 -8.51 -14.69 18.45
C ALA A 72 -7.46 -15.38 19.32
N ASP A 73 -7.14 -14.80 20.48
CA ASP A 73 -6.10 -15.26 21.42
C ASP A 73 -6.76 -15.57 22.78
N PRO A 74 -7.32 -16.78 22.98
CA PRO A 74 -8.00 -17.16 24.22
C PRO A 74 -7.05 -17.40 25.40
N ASP A 75 -5.82 -17.84 25.14
CA ASP A 75 -4.83 -18.09 26.20
C ASP A 75 -4.08 -16.81 26.62
N GLY A 76 -4.12 -15.77 25.78
CA GLY A 76 -3.62 -14.44 26.05
C GLY A 76 -2.09 -14.37 26.01
N ASP A 77 -1.42 -15.31 25.34
CA ASP A 77 0.04 -15.33 25.24
C ASP A 77 0.59 -14.32 24.19
N GLY A 78 -0.31 -13.66 23.45
CA GLY A 78 0.00 -12.63 22.47
C GLY A 78 0.51 -13.16 21.13
N VAL A 79 0.48 -14.49 20.92
CA VAL A 79 0.76 -15.15 19.65
C VAL A 79 -0.44 -16.01 19.24
N LEU A 80 -0.60 -16.29 17.94
CA LEU A 80 -1.67 -17.19 17.49
C LEU A 80 -1.10 -18.55 17.15
N SER A 81 -1.43 -19.57 17.92
CA SER A 81 -1.18 -20.95 17.54
C SER A 81 -2.00 -21.35 16.31
N LEU A 82 -1.59 -22.42 15.63
CA LEU A 82 -2.35 -22.96 14.49
C LEU A 82 -3.80 -23.30 14.87
N GLN A 83 -4.03 -23.78 16.09
CA GLN A 83 -5.37 -24.14 16.56
C GLN A 83 -6.23 -22.88 16.71
N GLU A 84 -5.73 -21.85 17.38
CA GLU A 84 -6.43 -20.58 17.57
C GLU A 84 -6.73 -19.88 16.24
N PHE A 85 -5.77 -19.90 15.31
CA PHE A 85 -5.97 -19.33 13.98
C PHE A 85 -7.04 -20.09 13.17
N SER A 86 -7.12 -21.41 13.33
CA SER A 86 -8.09 -22.27 12.65
C SER A 86 -9.49 -22.16 13.24
N ASP A 87 -9.58 -21.92 14.55
CA ASP A 87 -10.84 -21.71 15.27
C ASP A 87 -11.40 -20.30 15.05
N MET A 88 -10.57 -19.35 14.60
CA MET A 88 -10.97 -17.99 14.30
C MET A 88 -11.81 -17.90 13.02
N ASP A 89 -12.92 -17.16 13.08
CA ASP A 89 -13.70 -16.81 11.88
C ASP A 89 -13.13 -15.54 11.22
N LEU A 90 -12.57 -15.66 10.02
CA LEU A 90 -12.07 -14.52 9.24
C LEU A 90 -13.15 -13.45 8.96
N ARG A 91 -14.44 -13.82 9.03
CA ARG A 91 -15.54 -12.84 8.90
C ARG A 91 -15.59 -11.88 10.08
N ASP A 92 -15.21 -12.30 11.28
CA ASP A 92 -15.16 -11.43 12.46
C ASP A 92 -14.01 -10.43 12.35
N PHE A 93 -12.85 -10.84 11.80
CA PHE A 93 -11.77 -9.93 11.43
C PHE A 93 -12.26 -8.85 10.43
N HIS A 94 -12.91 -9.24 9.33
CA HIS A 94 -13.44 -8.28 8.36
C HIS A 94 -14.50 -7.35 8.96
N LYS A 95 -15.35 -7.86 9.86
CA LYS A 95 -16.36 -7.08 10.56
C LYS A 95 -15.74 -6.09 11.55
N TYR A 96 -14.65 -6.48 12.22
CA TYR A 96 -13.87 -5.61 13.08
C TYR A 96 -13.27 -4.44 12.28
N MET A 97 -12.58 -4.75 11.17
CA MET A 97 -11.95 -3.75 10.31
C MET A 97 -12.96 -2.75 9.72
N ARG A 98 -14.15 -3.21 9.31
CA ARG A 98 -15.21 -2.32 8.81
C ARG A 98 -15.81 -1.40 9.87
N ARG A 99 -15.88 -1.86 11.12
CA ARG A 99 -16.43 -1.07 12.24
C ARG A 99 -15.44 -0.03 12.77
N HIS A 100 -14.15 -0.38 12.81
CA HIS A 100 -13.09 0.47 13.34
C HIS A 100 -12.45 1.28 12.21
N LYS A 101 -13.14 2.36 11.80
CA LYS A 101 -12.58 3.30 10.82
C LYS A 101 -11.30 3.92 11.36
N ALA A 102 -10.20 3.70 10.66
CA ALA A 102 -8.89 4.24 11.02
C ALA A 102 -8.92 5.77 11.02
N ALA A 103 -8.37 6.38 12.08
CA ALA A 103 -8.07 7.80 12.07
C ALA A 103 -6.97 8.10 11.04
N ALA A 104 -6.87 9.34 10.59
CA ALA A 104 -5.86 9.73 9.60
C ALA A 104 -4.42 9.46 10.08
N SER A 105 -4.19 9.58 11.38
CA SER A 105 -2.91 9.26 12.04
C SER A 105 -2.56 7.77 12.03
N GLU A 106 -3.53 6.90 11.79
CA GLU A 106 -3.34 5.44 11.75
C GLU A 106 -3.20 4.92 10.31
N LEU A 107 -3.18 5.80 9.31
CA LEU A 107 -2.99 5.39 7.92
C LEU A 107 -1.52 5.22 7.58
N VAL A 108 -1.21 4.38 6.58
CA VAL A 108 0.16 4.26 6.05
C VAL A 108 0.70 5.62 5.56
N ARG A 109 -0.18 6.45 4.96
CA ARG A 109 0.13 7.81 4.48
C ARG A 109 -0.93 8.81 4.95
N ASN A 110 -0.49 9.83 5.68
CA ASN A 110 -1.32 10.94 6.16
C ASN A 110 -0.82 12.27 5.57
N SER A 111 -1.34 12.64 4.40
CA SER A 111 -0.93 13.85 3.68
C SER A 111 -2.02 14.34 2.72
N HIS A 112 -1.81 15.53 2.16
CA HIS A 112 -2.55 15.99 0.98
C HIS A 112 -1.59 16.10 -0.18
N HIS A 113 -2.06 15.84 -1.40
CA HIS A 113 -1.24 16.02 -2.58
C HIS A 113 -2.05 16.51 -3.77
N THR A 114 -1.34 17.08 -4.75
CA THR A 114 -1.87 17.43 -6.06
C THR A 114 -0.80 17.19 -7.11
N TRP A 115 -1.19 17.28 -8.38
CA TRP A 115 -0.31 17.05 -9.52
C TRP A 115 -0.19 18.32 -10.36
N LEU A 116 1.04 18.68 -10.72
CA LEU A 116 1.32 19.85 -11.53
C LEU A 116 1.90 19.42 -12.89
N TYR A 117 1.27 19.90 -13.96
CA TYR A 117 1.75 19.65 -15.32
C TYR A 117 3.01 20.46 -15.63
N GLN A 118 3.98 19.84 -16.33
CA GLN A 118 5.27 20.45 -16.66
C GLN A 118 5.57 20.57 -18.15
N GLY A 119 4.66 20.13 -19.03
CA GLY A 119 4.85 20.19 -20.47
C GLY A 119 4.49 21.54 -21.11
N LYS A 120 4.19 21.52 -22.42
CA LYS A 120 3.88 22.72 -23.20
C LYS A 120 2.61 23.40 -22.68
N GLY A 121 2.70 24.70 -22.37
CA GLY A 121 1.60 25.47 -21.77
C GLY A 121 1.67 25.60 -20.26
N ALA A 122 2.55 24.86 -19.57
CA ALA A 122 2.83 25.09 -18.16
C ALA A 122 3.64 26.38 -17.93
N HIS A 123 3.58 26.90 -16.70
CA HIS A 123 4.37 28.06 -16.28
C HIS A 123 5.86 27.85 -16.57
N HIS A 124 6.58 28.91 -16.97
CA HIS A 124 7.96 28.80 -17.44
C HIS A 124 8.91 28.16 -16.39
N VAL A 125 8.71 28.42 -15.10
CA VAL A 125 9.47 27.79 -14.01
C VAL A 125 9.27 26.26 -13.97
N MET A 126 8.05 25.79 -14.21
CA MET A 126 7.72 24.35 -14.20
C MET A 126 8.44 23.60 -15.31
N ARG A 127 8.45 24.21 -16.50
CA ARG A 127 9.21 23.71 -17.66
C ARG A 127 10.72 23.76 -17.41
N ALA A 128 11.22 24.81 -16.76
CA ALA A 128 12.64 24.93 -16.42
C ALA A 128 13.10 23.88 -15.38
N ILE A 129 12.25 23.52 -14.41
CA ILE A 129 12.50 22.39 -13.49
C ILE A 129 12.60 21.09 -14.28
N HIS A 130 11.64 20.83 -15.16
CA HIS A 130 11.62 19.61 -16.00
C HIS A 130 12.90 19.46 -16.83
N GLN A 131 13.34 20.55 -17.46
CA GLN A 131 14.59 20.58 -18.24
C GLN A 131 15.84 20.36 -17.37
N ARG A 132 15.83 20.77 -16.09
CA ARG A 132 16.92 20.46 -15.15
C ARG A 132 16.95 18.98 -14.80
N VAL A 133 15.79 18.36 -14.56
CA VAL A 133 15.68 16.92 -14.30
C VAL A 133 16.22 16.13 -15.48
N LEU A 134 15.81 16.47 -16.71
CA LEU A 134 16.32 15.83 -17.93
C LEU A 134 17.85 15.86 -18.02
N ARG A 135 18.46 17.03 -17.78
CA ARG A 135 19.93 17.17 -17.81
C ARG A 135 20.63 16.41 -16.68
N LEU A 136 20.00 16.35 -15.51
CA LEU A 136 20.57 15.68 -14.33
C LEU A 136 20.57 14.16 -14.52
N THR A 137 19.43 13.58 -14.92
CA THR A 137 19.28 12.12 -15.01
C THR A 137 19.95 11.53 -16.23
N ARG A 138 20.21 12.34 -17.28
CA ARG A 138 20.75 11.89 -18.57
C ARG A 138 19.91 10.78 -19.24
N LEU A 139 18.64 10.67 -18.85
CA LEU A 139 17.68 9.82 -19.53
C LEU A 139 17.29 10.43 -20.88
N SER A 140 16.70 9.61 -21.75
CA SER A 140 16.14 10.13 -23.00
C SER A 140 14.99 11.11 -22.69
N PRO A 141 14.80 12.15 -23.52
CA PRO A 141 13.70 13.09 -23.36
C PRO A 141 12.34 12.40 -23.25
N GLU A 142 12.12 11.33 -24.01
CA GLU A 142 10.87 10.58 -24.05
C GLU A 142 10.56 9.93 -22.70
N ILE A 143 11.56 9.35 -22.03
CA ILE A 143 11.36 8.73 -20.71
C ILE A 143 10.91 9.79 -19.70
N VAL A 144 11.56 10.96 -19.69
CA VAL A 144 11.24 12.03 -18.73
C VAL A 144 9.91 12.69 -19.05
N GLU A 145 9.62 12.98 -20.32
CA GLU A 145 8.39 13.64 -20.76
C GLU A 145 7.13 12.77 -20.64
N LEU A 146 7.27 11.45 -20.77
CA LEU A 146 6.17 10.48 -20.63
C LEU A 146 6.02 9.93 -19.20
N SER A 147 6.84 10.41 -18.25
CA SER A 147 6.72 10.05 -16.84
C SER A 147 5.49 10.68 -16.16
N GLU A 148 5.21 10.24 -14.93
CA GLU A 148 4.19 10.83 -14.07
C GLU A 148 4.40 12.36 -13.91
N PRO A 149 3.33 13.18 -13.85
CA PRO A 149 3.46 14.61 -13.59
C PRO A 149 4.05 14.87 -12.19
N MET A 150 4.51 16.10 -11.94
CA MET A 150 5.11 16.41 -10.64
C MET A 150 4.06 16.39 -9.52
N GLN A 151 4.26 15.52 -8.54
CA GLN A 151 3.46 15.47 -7.32
C GLN A 151 3.96 16.52 -6.32
N VAL A 152 3.04 17.33 -5.80
CA VAL A 152 3.31 18.25 -4.67
C VAL A 152 2.57 17.73 -3.45
N VAL A 153 3.30 17.44 -2.39
CA VAL A 153 2.78 16.84 -1.15
C VAL A 153 2.87 17.84 -0.01
N ARG A 154 1.79 17.94 0.78
CA ARG A 154 1.73 18.72 2.03
C ARG A 154 1.47 17.79 3.21
N TYR A 155 2.40 17.78 4.14
CA TYR A 155 2.21 17.19 5.47
C TYR A 155 1.75 18.28 6.43
N GLY A 156 0.62 18.04 7.10
CA GLY A 156 0.16 18.90 8.19
C GLY A 156 0.88 18.56 9.49
N GLU A 157 0.49 19.22 10.57
CA GLU A 157 0.88 18.79 11.92
C GLU A 157 0.40 17.34 12.16
N GLY A 158 1.29 16.47 12.62
CA GLY A 158 1.04 15.04 12.76
C GLY A 158 0.93 14.26 11.44
N GLY A 159 1.28 14.86 10.30
CA GLY A 159 1.34 14.18 9.01
C GLY A 159 2.58 13.30 8.88
N HIS A 160 2.42 12.13 8.27
CA HIS A 160 3.49 11.14 8.13
C HIS A 160 3.32 10.26 6.88
N TYR A 161 4.38 9.53 6.55
CA TYR A 161 4.35 8.47 5.55
C TYR A 161 5.30 7.37 6.01
N HIS A 162 4.77 6.19 6.33
CA HIS A 162 5.59 5.06 6.73
C HIS A 162 6.50 4.59 5.60
N ALA A 163 7.62 3.97 5.96
CA ALA A 163 8.61 3.49 5.01
C ALA A 163 7.99 2.53 3.98
N HIS A 164 8.32 2.75 2.72
CA HIS A 164 7.85 1.96 1.58
C HIS A 164 8.83 2.09 0.42
N VAL A 165 8.65 1.25 -0.59
CA VAL A 165 9.34 1.33 -1.88
C VAL A 165 8.42 2.00 -2.90
N ASP A 166 9.01 2.79 -3.80
CA ASP A 166 8.28 3.55 -4.83
C ASP A 166 7.89 2.72 -6.06
N SER A 167 8.47 1.53 -6.21
CA SER A 167 8.20 0.58 -7.28
C SER A 167 7.91 -0.81 -6.71
N GLY A 168 6.96 -1.52 -7.32
CA GLY A 168 6.67 -2.91 -6.93
C GLY A 168 7.73 -3.91 -7.42
N PRO A 169 7.58 -5.20 -7.06
CA PRO A 169 8.44 -6.27 -7.58
C PRO A 169 8.29 -6.45 -9.09
N VAL A 170 9.33 -7.00 -9.72
CA VAL A 170 9.38 -7.24 -11.17
C VAL A 170 9.27 -8.74 -11.45
N TYR A 171 8.17 -9.13 -12.07
CA TYR A 171 7.90 -10.47 -12.60
C TYR A 171 7.73 -10.40 -14.12
N PRO A 172 7.86 -11.52 -14.86
CA PRO A 172 7.63 -11.55 -16.31
C PRO A 172 6.27 -10.99 -16.76
N GLU A 173 5.26 -11.12 -15.91
CA GLU A 173 3.88 -10.66 -16.10
C GLU A 173 3.60 -9.24 -15.58
N THR A 174 4.58 -8.57 -14.97
CA THR A 174 4.39 -7.23 -14.39
C THR A 174 4.05 -6.19 -15.46
N ILE A 175 3.01 -5.40 -15.21
CA ILE A 175 2.55 -4.32 -16.09
C ILE A 175 2.78 -2.98 -15.42
N CYS A 176 3.47 -2.07 -16.11
CA CYS A 176 3.73 -0.72 -15.60
C CYS A 176 2.56 0.23 -15.88
N SER A 177 2.03 0.89 -14.85
CA SER A 177 0.87 1.80 -14.98
C SER A 177 1.07 2.92 -15.99
N HIS A 178 2.29 3.40 -16.21
CA HIS A 178 2.57 4.49 -17.15
C HIS A 178 2.72 4.04 -18.61
N THR A 179 2.86 2.74 -18.88
CA THR A 179 3.01 2.18 -20.24
C THR A 179 1.78 1.41 -20.71
N LYS A 180 0.75 1.26 -19.87
CA LYS A 180 -0.46 0.53 -20.24
C LYS A 180 -1.23 1.29 -21.32
N LEU A 181 -1.77 0.55 -22.28
CA LEU A 181 -2.55 1.10 -23.39
C LEU A 181 -3.94 1.59 -22.94
N VAL A 182 -4.47 1.02 -21.86
CA VAL A 182 -5.82 1.31 -21.35
C VAL A 182 -5.73 2.18 -20.09
N ALA A 183 -6.15 3.44 -20.20
CA ALA A 183 -5.92 4.44 -19.15
C ALA A 183 -6.72 4.22 -17.85
N ASN A 184 -7.86 3.51 -17.89
CA ASN A 184 -8.84 3.47 -16.80
C ASN A 184 -9.23 2.06 -16.32
N GLU A 185 -8.54 1.01 -16.77
CA GLU A 185 -8.80 -0.36 -16.28
C GLU A 185 -7.73 -0.78 -15.28
N SER A 186 -8.16 -1.40 -14.18
CA SER A 186 -7.29 -2.13 -13.25
C SER A 186 -6.96 -3.48 -13.87
N VAL A 187 -5.68 -3.72 -14.16
CA VAL A 187 -5.23 -5.01 -14.69
C VAL A 187 -4.48 -5.80 -13.63
N PRO A 188 -4.55 -7.15 -13.65
CA PRO A 188 -3.70 -7.98 -12.81
C PRO A 188 -2.22 -7.61 -13.01
N PHE A 189 -1.44 -7.66 -11.93
CA PHE A 189 0.00 -7.37 -11.93
C PHE A 189 0.38 -5.92 -12.31
N GLU A 190 -0.58 -4.99 -12.30
CA GLU A 190 -0.32 -3.57 -12.44
C GLU A 190 0.50 -3.02 -11.27
N THR A 191 1.54 -2.26 -11.55
CA THR A 191 2.36 -1.58 -10.53
C THR A 191 2.96 -0.27 -11.02
N SER A 192 3.40 0.56 -10.07
CA SER A 192 4.27 1.70 -10.37
C SER A 192 5.67 1.21 -10.73
N CYS A 193 6.18 1.67 -11.87
CA CYS A 193 7.54 1.39 -12.34
C CYS A 193 8.29 2.71 -12.45
N ARG A 194 8.90 3.14 -11.35
CA ARG A 194 9.61 4.43 -11.25
C ARG A 194 11.11 4.19 -11.32
N GLN A 195 11.73 4.72 -12.38
CA GLN A 195 13.17 4.61 -12.61
C GLN A 195 13.83 5.99 -12.46
N VAL A 196 14.87 6.06 -11.64
CA VAL A 196 15.78 7.20 -11.57
C VAL A 196 17.20 6.63 -11.56
N PRO A 197 18.06 6.96 -12.53
CA PRO A 197 19.43 6.45 -12.55
C PRO A 197 20.22 6.98 -11.35
N PRO A 198 21.17 6.19 -10.80
CA PRO A 198 22.08 6.69 -9.78
C PRO A 198 22.91 7.84 -10.36
N THR A 199 23.04 8.92 -9.57
CA THR A 199 23.82 10.12 -9.91
C THR A 199 25.31 9.92 -9.72
#